data_AF-A0A533T848-F1
#
_entry.id   AF-A0A533T848-F1
#
_cell.length_a   1.000
_cell.length_b   1.000
_cell.length_c   1.000
_cell.angle_alpha   90.00
_cell.angle_beta   90.00
_cell.angle_gamma   90.00
#
_symmetry.space_group_name_H-M   'P 1'
#
loop_
_entity.id
_entity.type
_entity.pdbx_description
1 polymer ?
#
loop_
_entity_poly.entity_id
_entity_poly.type
_entity_poly.pdbx_seq_one_letter_code
_entity_poly.pdbx_strand_id
1 'polypeptide(L)'
;MMFQESMIIPSLYTEDDQQVIERWIKHSEMGTEDNDLNDANRVAEIALCSVQGRLPQGIAIREDGSPVICRKTWHCQVPMRNDLLFPTHLLDINWDDSQPGFSWPESYYATVFPGYNVYAVTISQGSGDSHGYYDLAIGCFMADEPGEITAKASLVIQAWWESCHQTVKKFAWKELLKSGQIDAVTALRLRDEVWNKVVNH
;
A
#
# COMPACT_ATOMS: atom_id res chain seq x y z
N MET A 1 20.15 -30.66 5.10
CA MET A 1 19.01 -30.35 5.98
C MET A 1 17.84 -30.11 5.04
N MET A 2 16.92 -31.08 4.94
CA MET A 2 15.79 -31.01 4.00
C MET A 2 14.75 -30.06 4.58
N PHE A 3 14.24 -29.13 3.77
CA PHE A 3 13.07 -28.35 4.12
C PHE A 3 11.91 -29.31 4.34
N GLN A 4 11.43 -29.36 5.58
CA GLN A 4 10.22 -30.06 5.95
C GLN A 4 9.08 -29.39 5.17
N GLU A 5 8.37 -30.16 4.35
CA GLU A 5 7.19 -29.73 3.60
C GLU A 5 6.25 -29.00 4.57
N SER A 6 6.32 -27.66 4.52
CA SER A 6 5.54 -26.82 5.40
C SER A 6 4.07 -27.00 5.04
N MET A 7 3.27 -27.16 6.08
CA MET A 7 1.83 -27.37 6.07
C MET A 7 1.15 -26.35 5.15
N ILE A 8 0.91 -26.75 3.89
CA ILE A 8 0.16 -25.98 2.90
C ILE A 8 -1.26 -25.85 3.45
N ILE A 9 -1.59 -24.71 4.04
CA ILE A 9 -2.98 -24.32 4.26
C ILE A 9 -3.61 -24.34 2.85
N PRO A 10 -4.66 -25.15 2.58
CA PRO A 10 -5.29 -25.22 1.27
C PRO A 10 -5.46 -23.82 0.67
N SER A 11 -4.95 -23.66 -0.55
CA SER A 11 -3.97 -22.63 -0.90
C SER A 11 -4.47 -21.19 -0.85
N LEU A 12 -3.98 -20.40 0.12
CA LEU A 12 -4.15 -18.94 0.17
C LEU A 12 -3.65 -18.22 -1.10
N TYR A 13 -2.73 -18.83 -1.82
CA TYR A 13 -2.08 -18.30 -3.02
C TYR A 13 -2.13 -19.34 -4.14
N THR A 14 -2.45 -18.91 -5.36
CA THR A 14 -2.19 -19.73 -6.55
C THR A 14 -0.68 -19.90 -6.76
N GLU A 15 -0.25 -20.82 -7.62
CA GLU A 15 1.17 -20.96 -7.96
C GLU A 15 1.76 -19.66 -8.53
N ASP A 16 1.01 -19.00 -9.43
CA ASP A 16 1.40 -17.69 -9.98
C ASP A 16 1.53 -16.63 -8.88
N ASP A 17 0.59 -16.60 -7.92
CA ASP A 17 0.64 -15.65 -6.82
C ASP A 17 1.87 -15.89 -5.92
N GLN A 18 2.24 -17.14 -5.67
CA GLN A 18 3.44 -17.47 -4.88
C GLN A 18 4.71 -16.97 -5.57
N GLN A 19 4.82 -17.21 -6.89
CA GLN A 19 5.97 -16.73 -7.65
C GLN A 19 6.07 -15.20 -7.66
N VAL A 20 4.93 -14.51 -7.79
CA VAL A 20 4.86 -13.03 -7.73
C VAL A 20 5.30 -12.53 -6.35
N ILE A 21 4.76 -13.10 -5.27
CA ILE A 21 5.09 -12.70 -3.90
C ILE A 21 6.59 -12.91 -3.64
N GLU A 22 7.15 -14.06 -4.02
CA GLU A 22 8.57 -14.35 -3.82
C GLU A 22 9.49 -13.44 -4.62
N ARG A 23 9.12 -13.10 -5.86
CA ARG A 23 9.87 -12.12 -6.65
C ARG A 23 9.80 -10.75 -5.99
N TRP A 24 8.62 -10.29 -5.61
CA TRP A 24 8.44 -8.97 -5.02
C TRP A 24 9.19 -8.81 -3.68
N ILE A 25 9.15 -9.83 -2.81
CA ILE A 25 9.90 -9.82 -1.54
C ILE A 25 11.41 -9.67 -1.82
N LYS A 26 11.96 -10.43 -2.78
CA LYS A 26 13.39 -10.35 -3.13
C LYS A 26 13.79 -8.98 -3.69
N HIS A 27 12.93 -8.32 -4.47
CA HIS A 27 13.24 -7.01 -5.05
C HIS A 27 13.05 -5.86 -4.07
N SER A 28 12.11 -5.98 -3.12
CA SER A 28 11.90 -4.98 -2.07
C SER A 28 13.13 -4.78 -1.19
N GLU A 29 14.04 -5.76 -1.12
CA GLU A 29 15.33 -5.66 -0.44
C GLU A 29 16.42 -4.96 -1.27
N MET A 30 16.22 -4.76 -2.58
CA MET A 30 17.26 -4.33 -3.55
C MET A 30 16.95 -3.02 -4.32
N GLY A 31 15.73 -2.47 -4.26
CA GLY A 31 15.35 -1.23 -4.95
C GLY A 31 14.77 -1.44 -6.36
N THR A 32 13.87 -0.54 -6.79
CA THR A 32 12.81 -0.82 -7.80
C THR A 32 13.23 -0.58 -9.27
N GLU A 33 13.00 -1.56 -10.16
CA GLU A 33 12.94 -1.43 -11.64
C GLU A 33 11.48 -1.56 -12.14
N ASP A 34 11.16 -1.26 -13.40
CA ASP A 34 9.78 -1.19 -13.95
C ASP A 34 8.96 -2.50 -13.85
N ASN A 35 9.62 -3.67 -13.83
CA ASN A 35 8.98 -4.97 -13.56
C ASN A 35 8.43 -5.09 -12.12
N ASP A 36 8.92 -4.27 -11.20
CA ASP A 36 8.50 -4.26 -9.79
C ASP A 36 7.06 -3.75 -9.63
N LEU A 37 6.60 -2.82 -10.48
CA LEU A 37 5.26 -2.23 -10.32
C LEU A 37 4.12 -3.22 -10.60
N ASN A 38 4.30 -4.14 -11.55
CA ASN A 38 3.31 -5.19 -11.83
C ASN A 38 3.21 -6.19 -10.69
N ASP A 39 4.36 -6.67 -10.20
CA ASP A 39 4.40 -7.59 -9.07
C ASP A 39 3.89 -6.89 -7.78
N ALA A 40 4.27 -5.62 -7.55
CA ALA A 40 3.78 -4.80 -6.44
C ALA A 40 2.27 -4.58 -6.49
N ASN A 41 1.70 -4.28 -7.67
CA ASN A 41 0.25 -4.17 -7.82
C ASN A 41 -0.44 -5.49 -7.53
N ARG A 42 0.08 -6.61 -8.06
CA ARG A 42 -0.51 -7.93 -7.82
C ARG A 42 -0.45 -8.32 -6.35
N VAL A 43 0.64 -8.03 -5.65
CA VAL A 43 0.74 -8.21 -4.19
C VAL A 43 -0.29 -7.34 -3.46
N ALA A 44 -0.51 -6.10 -3.89
CA ALA A 44 -1.53 -5.23 -3.31
C ALA A 44 -2.95 -5.77 -3.51
N GLU A 45 -3.29 -6.31 -4.69
CA GLU A 45 -4.58 -6.94 -4.95
C GLU A 45 -4.84 -8.14 -4.03
N ILE A 46 -3.80 -8.95 -3.77
CA ILE A 46 -3.88 -10.09 -2.86
C ILE A 46 -4.09 -9.59 -1.44
N ALA A 47 -3.26 -8.65 -0.98
CA ALA A 47 -3.30 -8.10 0.37
C ALA A 47 -4.66 -7.45 0.67
N LEU A 48 -5.14 -6.60 -0.22
CA LEU A 48 -6.29 -5.73 0.00
C LEU A 48 -7.64 -6.34 -0.42
N CYS A 49 -7.65 -7.59 -0.90
CA CYS A 49 -8.84 -8.25 -1.42
C CYS A 49 -10.05 -8.14 -0.47
N SER A 50 -9.84 -8.32 0.85
CA SER A 50 -10.90 -8.29 1.87
C SER A 50 -11.45 -6.90 2.19
N VAL A 51 -10.73 -5.84 1.80
CA VAL A 51 -11.12 -4.44 2.06
C VAL A 51 -11.40 -3.63 0.79
N GLN A 52 -11.35 -4.25 -0.40
CA GLN A 52 -11.45 -3.56 -1.69
C GLN A 52 -12.66 -2.59 -1.81
N GLY A 53 -13.80 -2.94 -1.19
CA GLY A 53 -15.01 -2.13 -1.20
C GLY A 53 -14.95 -0.85 -0.35
N ARG A 54 -13.87 -0.65 0.41
CA ARG A 54 -13.63 0.51 1.28
C ARG A 54 -12.45 1.36 0.80
N LEU A 55 -11.75 0.93 -0.25
CA LEU A 55 -10.59 1.64 -0.77
C LEU A 55 -11.02 2.92 -1.50
N PRO A 56 -10.15 3.95 -1.55
CA PRO A 56 -10.51 5.24 -2.13
C PRO A 56 -10.94 5.13 -3.61
N GLN A 57 -12.02 5.84 -3.95
CA GLN A 57 -12.60 5.85 -5.28
C GLN A 57 -12.31 7.18 -5.97
N GLY A 58 -11.75 7.13 -7.18
CA GLY A 58 -11.70 8.28 -8.07
C GLY A 58 -13.04 8.47 -8.77
N ILE A 59 -13.43 9.72 -8.98
CA ILE A 59 -14.54 10.08 -9.86
C ILE A 59 -13.97 10.92 -10.99
N ALA A 60 -14.14 10.43 -12.22
CA ALA A 60 -13.91 11.22 -13.42
C ALA A 60 -15.25 11.68 -13.99
N ILE A 61 -15.28 12.86 -14.59
CA ILE A 61 -16.45 13.35 -15.33
C ILE A 61 -16.18 13.13 -16.83
N ARG A 62 -17.09 12.46 -17.52
CA ARG A 62 -17.04 12.28 -18.99
C ARG A 62 -17.34 13.59 -19.71
N GLU A 63 -17.06 13.63 -21.01
CA GLU A 63 -17.40 14.76 -21.88
C GLU A 63 -18.91 15.08 -21.89
N ASP A 64 -19.77 14.09 -21.64
CA ASP A 64 -21.22 14.26 -21.53
C ASP A 64 -21.70 14.74 -20.13
N GLY A 65 -20.76 15.01 -19.22
CA GLY A 65 -21.03 15.45 -17.86
C GLY A 65 -21.38 14.32 -16.88
N SER A 66 -21.41 13.06 -17.31
CA SER A 66 -21.72 11.94 -16.42
C SER A 66 -20.52 11.52 -15.56
N PRO A 67 -20.73 11.19 -14.27
CA PRO A 67 -19.66 10.70 -13.40
C PRO A 67 -19.33 9.23 -13.71
N VAL A 68 -18.06 8.90 -13.64
CA VAL A 68 -17.52 7.53 -13.77
C VAL A 68 -16.66 7.24 -12.56
N ILE A 69 -16.96 6.11 -11.91
CA ILE A 69 -16.10 5.56 -10.87
C ILE A 69 -14.88 4.94 -11.56
N CYS A 70 -13.70 5.46 -11.24
CA CYS A 70 -12.47 5.12 -11.97
C CYS A 70 -11.91 3.73 -11.58
N ARG A 71 -12.10 3.32 -10.32
CA ARG A 71 -11.65 2.04 -9.79
C ARG A 71 -12.76 0.99 -9.97
N LYS A 72 -12.43 -0.10 -10.65
CA LYS A 72 -13.33 -1.26 -10.77
C LYS A 72 -13.08 -2.21 -9.60
N THR A 73 -14.12 -2.81 -9.06
CA THR A 73 -13.99 -3.98 -8.16
C THR A 73 -13.43 -5.15 -8.94
N TRP A 74 -12.49 -5.89 -8.36
CA TRP A 74 -11.89 -7.06 -8.97
C TRP A 74 -12.32 -8.36 -8.26
N HIS A 75 -12.32 -9.46 -9.00
CA HIS A 75 -12.69 -10.76 -8.46
C HIS A 75 -11.52 -11.35 -7.66
N CYS A 76 -11.76 -11.63 -6.38
CA CYS A 76 -10.79 -12.34 -5.56
C CYS A 76 -10.85 -13.83 -5.87
N GLN A 77 -9.87 -14.30 -6.65
CA GLN A 77 -9.83 -15.67 -7.18
C GLN A 77 -9.78 -16.76 -6.10
N VAL A 78 -9.26 -16.43 -4.91
CA VAL A 78 -9.18 -17.33 -3.76
C VAL A 78 -10.08 -16.78 -2.65
N PRO A 79 -11.31 -17.29 -2.50
CA PRO A 79 -12.28 -16.77 -1.53
C PRO A 79 -11.76 -16.77 -0.09
N MET A 80 -10.95 -17.76 0.30
CA MET A 80 -10.36 -17.86 1.63
C MET A 80 -9.52 -16.65 2.04
N ARG A 81 -9.04 -15.84 1.08
CA ARG A 81 -8.33 -14.59 1.39
C ARG A 81 -9.21 -13.62 2.17
N ASN A 82 -10.51 -13.57 1.89
CA ASN A 82 -11.43 -12.69 2.60
C ASN A 82 -11.51 -13.02 4.10
N ASP A 83 -11.28 -14.27 4.45
CA ASP A 83 -11.43 -14.78 5.83
C ASP A 83 -10.09 -14.87 6.58
N LEU A 84 -8.96 -14.79 5.87
CA LEU A 84 -7.63 -15.06 6.43
C LEU A 84 -6.65 -13.90 6.27
N LEU A 85 -6.84 -13.03 5.27
CA LEU A 85 -6.05 -11.82 5.12
C LEU A 85 -6.81 -10.64 5.74
N PHE A 86 -6.24 -10.10 6.80
CA PHE A 86 -6.79 -8.97 7.55
C PHE A 86 -5.88 -7.73 7.42
N PRO A 87 -6.08 -6.91 6.38
CA PRO A 87 -5.39 -5.64 6.24
C PRO A 87 -5.63 -4.76 7.45
N THR A 88 -4.55 -4.44 8.14
CA THR A 88 -4.56 -3.52 9.26
C THR A 88 -4.45 -2.10 8.72
N HIS A 89 -5.49 -1.31 8.95
CA HIS A 89 -5.51 0.10 8.55
C HIS A 89 -4.45 0.89 9.33
N LEU A 90 -3.59 1.60 8.61
CA LEU A 90 -2.49 2.38 9.18
C LEU A 90 -2.87 3.86 9.29
N LEU A 91 -3.23 4.49 8.18
CA LEU A 91 -3.74 5.86 8.10
C LEU A 91 -4.34 6.14 6.71
N ASP A 92 -5.10 7.23 6.61
CA ASP A 92 -5.55 7.83 5.35
C ASP A 92 -5.06 9.28 5.29
N ILE A 93 -4.45 9.67 4.17
CA ILE A 93 -4.04 11.05 3.90
C ILE A 93 -4.77 11.59 2.67
N ASN A 94 -4.76 12.91 2.53
CA ASN A 94 -5.12 13.57 1.30
C ASN A 94 -3.91 14.33 0.76
N TRP A 95 -3.48 13.99 -0.46
CA TRP A 95 -2.34 14.66 -1.06
C TRP A 95 -2.63 16.12 -1.37
N ASP A 96 -3.84 16.40 -1.86
CA ASP A 96 -4.22 17.74 -2.27
C ASP A 96 -5.74 17.91 -2.23
N ASP A 97 -6.13 19.16 -2.00
CA ASP A 97 -7.50 19.67 -2.13
C ASP A 97 -7.38 21.13 -2.63
N SER A 98 -6.56 21.32 -3.66
CA SER A 98 -6.29 22.62 -4.29
C SER A 98 -7.46 23.10 -5.13
N GLN A 99 -8.38 22.21 -5.48
CA GLN A 99 -9.61 22.55 -6.19
C GLN A 99 -10.82 22.08 -5.39
N PRO A 100 -11.78 22.98 -5.10
CA PRO A 100 -13.03 22.61 -4.43
C PRO A 100 -13.70 21.45 -5.16
N GLY A 101 -13.85 20.31 -4.48
CA GLY A 101 -14.45 19.10 -5.04
C GLY A 101 -13.48 18.07 -5.62
N PHE A 102 -12.16 18.32 -5.57
CA PHE A 102 -11.14 17.33 -5.93
C PHE A 102 -10.26 16.99 -4.72
N SER A 103 -10.45 15.79 -4.19
CA SER A 103 -9.56 15.17 -3.19
C SER A 103 -8.70 14.11 -3.86
N TRP A 104 -7.44 13.99 -3.44
CA TRP A 104 -6.55 12.89 -3.81
C TRP A 104 -6.25 12.02 -2.58
N PRO A 105 -7.26 11.26 -2.11
CA PRO A 105 -7.12 10.39 -0.96
C PRO A 105 -6.16 9.24 -1.27
N GLU A 106 -5.39 8.88 -0.25
CA GLU A 106 -4.54 7.69 -0.26
C GLU A 106 -4.63 6.98 1.09
N SER A 107 -4.95 5.70 1.04
CA SER A 107 -5.07 4.84 2.22
C SER A 107 -3.86 3.92 2.34
N TYR A 108 -3.43 3.67 3.59
CA TYR A 108 -2.29 2.85 3.92
C TYR A 108 -2.73 1.64 4.75
N TYR A 109 -2.26 0.45 4.38
CA TYR A 109 -2.53 -0.79 5.11
C TYR A 109 -1.27 -1.64 5.26
N ALA A 110 -1.18 -2.40 6.36
CA ALA A 110 -0.24 -3.50 6.53
C ALA A 110 -0.99 -4.83 6.56
N THR A 111 -0.56 -5.79 5.76
CA THR A 111 -1.19 -7.12 5.70
C THR A 111 -0.11 -8.19 5.85
N VAL A 112 -0.27 -9.10 6.82
CA VAL A 112 0.60 -10.27 6.93
C VAL A 112 0.28 -11.26 5.82
N PHE A 113 1.31 -11.86 5.23
CA PHE A 113 1.21 -12.95 4.27
C PHE A 113 1.56 -14.27 4.99
N PRO A 114 0.55 -15.06 5.44
CA PRO A 114 0.79 -16.36 6.06
C PRO A 114 1.62 -17.25 5.13
N GLY A 115 2.53 -18.04 5.69
CA GLY A 115 3.48 -18.86 4.93
C GLY A 115 4.81 -18.17 4.61
N TYR A 116 4.82 -16.83 4.50
CA TYR A 116 6.04 -16.04 4.30
C TYR A 116 6.53 -15.36 5.58
N ASN A 117 5.64 -15.17 6.56
CA ASN A 117 5.91 -14.40 7.79
C ASN A 117 6.41 -12.97 7.51
N VAL A 118 5.83 -12.35 6.47
CA VAL A 118 6.17 -11.01 6.00
C VAL A 118 4.89 -10.16 6.00
N TYR A 119 5.01 -8.92 6.46
CA TYR A 119 4.00 -7.88 6.30
C TYR A 119 4.30 -7.09 5.03
N ALA A 120 3.31 -6.99 4.14
CA ALA A 120 3.34 -6.04 3.03
C ALA A 120 2.67 -4.74 3.45
N VAL A 121 3.33 -3.62 3.23
CA VAL A 121 2.73 -2.28 3.32
C VAL A 121 2.23 -1.90 1.95
N THR A 122 0.99 -1.45 1.91
CA THR A 122 0.28 -1.11 0.66
C THR A 122 -0.27 0.30 0.73
N ILE A 123 -0.31 0.93 -0.44
CA ILE A 123 -1.05 2.16 -0.68
C ILE A 123 -2.23 1.88 -1.59
N SER A 124 -3.30 2.65 -1.41
CA SER A 124 -4.48 2.66 -2.26
C SER A 124 -4.88 4.10 -2.57
N GLN A 125 -4.71 4.53 -3.81
CA GLN A 125 -4.98 5.88 -4.29
C GLN A 125 -6.37 6.00 -4.91
N GLY A 126 -6.94 7.20 -4.89
CA GLY A 126 -8.15 7.52 -5.65
C GLY A 126 -7.95 7.49 -7.18
N SER A 127 -6.72 7.49 -7.68
CA SER A 127 -6.41 7.57 -9.11
C SER A 127 -5.23 6.71 -9.51
N GLY A 128 -5.28 6.12 -10.71
CA GLY A 128 -4.14 5.40 -11.29
C GLY A 128 -3.10 6.31 -11.96
N ASP A 129 -3.30 7.62 -12.00
CA ASP A 129 -2.53 8.54 -12.87
C ASP A 129 -1.03 8.60 -12.57
N SER A 130 -0.61 8.26 -11.34
CA SER A 130 0.81 8.35 -10.93
C SER A 130 1.66 7.15 -11.39
N HIS A 131 1.08 5.95 -11.41
CA HIS A 131 1.82 4.70 -11.64
C HIS A 131 1.09 3.70 -12.56
N GLY A 132 -0.04 4.09 -13.15
CA GLY A 132 -0.94 3.20 -13.88
C GLY A 132 -1.80 2.30 -12.99
N TYR A 133 -1.53 2.26 -11.68
CA TYR A 133 -2.19 1.40 -10.70
C TYR A 133 -2.81 2.20 -9.56
N TYR A 134 -3.98 1.73 -9.09
CA TYR A 134 -4.65 2.30 -7.91
C TYR A 134 -4.07 1.79 -6.60
N ASP A 135 -3.52 0.58 -6.61
CA ASP A 135 -3.06 -0.12 -5.42
C ASP A 135 -1.65 -0.65 -5.66
N LEU A 136 -0.73 -0.40 -4.73
CA LEU A 136 0.66 -0.84 -4.84
C LEU A 136 1.17 -1.31 -3.48
N ALA A 137 1.93 -2.41 -3.49
CA ALA A 137 2.74 -2.81 -2.36
C ALA A 137 4.06 -2.02 -2.41
N ILE A 138 4.29 -1.16 -1.42
CA ILE A 138 5.38 -0.18 -1.41
C ILE A 138 6.61 -0.63 -0.61
N GLY A 139 6.50 -1.78 0.06
CA GLY A 139 7.60 -2.43 0.74
C GLY A 139 7.11 -3.47 1.75
N CYS A 140 8.05 -4.21 2.33
CA CYS A 140 7.74 -5.27 3.28
C CYS A 140 8.69 -5.32 4.46
N PHE A 141 8.26 -5.99 5.53
CA PHE A 141 9.08 -6.25 6.71
C PHE A 141 8.63 -7.53 7.43
N MET A 142 9.52 -8.11 8.22
CA MET A 142 9.18 -9.15 9.20
C MET A 142 8.92 -8.51 10.57
N ALA A 143 7.98 -9.05 11.33
CA ALA A 143 7.73 -8.64 12.71
C ALA A 143 7.45 -9.87 13.57
N ASP A 144 8.20 -10.02 14.66
CA ASP A 144 8.05 -11.14 15.59
C ASP A 144 7.01 -10.83 16.67
N GLU A 145 6.83 -9.54 16.99
CA GLU A 145 5.89 -9.07 17.99
C GLU A 145 4.89 -8.05 17.40
N PRO A 146 3.61 -8.06 17.82
CA PRO A 146 2.61 -7.10 17.35
C PRO A 146 3.01 -5.62 17.56
N GLY A 147 3.79 -5.33 18.61
CA GLY A 147 4.25 -3.97 18.91
C GLY A 147 5.22 -3.38 17.88
N GLU A 148 5.85 -4.21 17.05
CA GLU A 148 6.81 -3.76 16.03
C GLU A 148 6.14 -3.32 14.72
N ILE A 149 4.90 -3.79 14.47
CA ILE A 149 4.23 -3.64 13.18
C ILE A 149 4.09 -2.16 12.82
N THR A 150 3.57 -1.33 13.73
CA THR A 150 3.38 0.10 13.49
C THR A 150 4.70 0.82 13.24
N ALA A 151 5.74 0.51 14.01
CA ALA A 151 7.04 1.14 13.88
C ALA A 151 7.71 0.79 12.53
N LYS A 152 7.71 -0.49 12.14
CA LYS A 152 8.28 -0.96 10.87
C LYS A 152 7.46 -0.49 9.67
N ALA A 153 6.14 -0.51 9.75
CA ALA A 153 5.29 0.04 8.69
C ALA A 153 5.51 1.55 8.50
N SER A 154 5.71 2.30 9.58
CA SER A 154 6.03 3.73 9.52
C SER A 154 7.31 4.01 8.74
N LEU A 155 8.35 3.18 8.90
CA LEU A 155 9.60 3.31 8.15
C LEU A 155 9.39 3.08 6.64
N VAL A 156 8.58 2.08 6.27
CA VAL A 156 8.26 1.82 4.86
C VAL A 156 7.49 2.98 4.24
N ILE A 157 6.49 3.52 4.96
CA ILE A 157 5.71 4.68 4.51
C ILE A 157 6.59 5.93 4.38
N GLN A 158 7.50 6.14 5.34
CA GLN A 158 8.45 7.25 5.28
C GLN A 158 9.37 7.13 4.06
N ALA A 159 9.93 5.94 3.80
CA ALA A 159 10.76 5.70 2.62
C ALA A 159 9.98 5.93 1.31
N TRP A 160 8.72 5.51 1.25
CA TRP A 160 7.83 5.78 0.11
C TRP A 160 7.63 7.29 -0.11
N TRP A 161 7.36 8.05 0.97
CA TRP A 161 7.23 9.49 0.92
C TRP A 161 8.52 10.20 0.51
N GLU A 162 9.67 9.76 1.01
CA GLU A 162 10.98 10.28 0.59
C GLU A 162 11.22 10.05 -0.89
N SER A 163 10.92 8.84 -1.40
CA SER A 163 10.99 8.55 -2.83
C SER A 163 10.08 9.47 -3.63
N CYS A 164 8.82 9.66 -3.21
CA CYS A 164 7.89 10.60 -3.84
C CYS A 164 8.42 12.05 -3.82
N HIS A 165 9.03 12.48 -2.72
CA HIS A 165 9.59 13.82 -2.60
C HIS A 165 10.80 14.02 -3.52
N GLN A 166 11.69 13.03 -3.62
CA GLN A 166 12.94 13.14 -4.39
C GLN A 166 12.73 12.96 -5.90
N THR A 167 11.89 12.00 -6.31
CA THR A 167 11.76 11.60 -7.72
C THR A 167 10.79 12.50 -8.49
N VAL A 168 9.62 12.79 -7.91
CA VAL A 168 8.55 13.55 -8.57
C VAL A 168 8.37 14.95 -7.97
N LYS A 169 9.23 15.36 -7.03
CA LYS A 169 9.17 16.67 -6.34
C LYS A 169 7.80 16.95 -5.74
N LYS A 170 7.10 15.91 -5.28
CA LYS A 170 5.77 16.04 -4.69
C LYS A 170 5.86 16.88 -3.42
N PHE A 171 4.91 17.81 -3.26
CA PHE A 171 4.72 18.53 -2.01
C PHE A 171 4.20 17.60 -0.92
N ALA A 172 4.37 17.99 0.34
CA ALA A 172 3.82 17.26 1.46
C ALA A 172 2.30 17.13 1.31
N TRP A 173 1.75 15.97 1.65
CA TRP A 173 0.31 15.77 1.70
C TRP A 173 -0.37 16.83 2.57
N LYS A 174 -1.56 17.29 2.17
CA LYS A 174 -2.23 18.46 2.77
C LYS A 174 -2.69 18.17 4.19
N GLU A 175 -3.40 17.05 4.38
CA GLU A 175 -4.07 16.69 5.63
C GLU A 175 -4.10 15.18 5.87
N LEU A 176 -4.25 14.83 7.14
CA LEU A 176 -4.58 13.49 7.59
C LEU A 176 -6.11 13.35 7.63
N LEU A 177 -6.66 12.43 6.84
CA LEU A 177 -8.09 12.18 6.79
C LEU A 177 -8.56 11.29 7.94
N LYS A 178 -7.77 10.26 8.26
CA LYS A 178 -8.14 9.28 9.28
C LYS A 178 -6.91 8.58 9.86
N SER A 179 -6.85 8.45 11.18
CA SER A 179 -5.86 7.60 11.85
C SER A 179 -6.32 6.14 11.89
N GLY A 180 -5.34 5.24 11.75
CA GLY A 180 -5.47 3.82 12.05
C GLY A 180 -4.50 3.44 13.17
N GLN A 181 -3.64 2.45 12.94
CA GLN A 181 -2.54 2.12 13.86
C GLN A 181 -1.48 3.22 13.98
N ILE A 182 -1.36 4.08 12.96
CA ILE A 182 -0.52 5.28 13.01
C ILE A 182 -1.42 6.45 13.40
N ASP A 183 -1.15 7.01 14.57
CA ASP A 183 -1.88 8.16 15.09
C ASP A 183 -1.47 9.47 14.42
N ALA A 184 -2.23 10.54 14.67
CA ALA A 184 -2.00 11.83 14.03
C ALA A 184 -0.65 12.45 14.40
N VAL A 185 -0.21 12.28 15.64
CA VAL A 185 1.09 12.81 16.12
C VAL A 185 2.23 12.15 15.37
N THR A 186 2.19 10.83 15.22
CA THR A 186 3.19 10.05 14.51
C THR A 186 3.16 10.37 13.02
N ALA A 187 1.98 10.43 12.40
CA ALA A 187 1.84 10.76 10.98
C ALA A 187 2.42 12.15 10.64
N LEU A 188 2.10 13.18 11.44
CA LEU A 188 2.60 14.54 11.23
C LEU A 188 4.12 14.61 11.45
N ARG A 189 4.65 13.94 12.47
CA ARG A 189 6.10 13.85 12.68
C ARG A 189 6.81 13.23 11.47
N LEU A 190 6.32 12.09 10.97
CA LEU A 190 6.90 11.42 9.80
C LEU A 190 6.86 12.33 8.56
N ARG A 191 5.77 13.07 8.35
CA ARG A 191 5.67 14.07 7.27
C ARG A 191 6.72 15.17 7.42
N ASP A 192 6.86 15.75 8.60
CA ASP A 192 7.86 16.79 8.85
C ASP A 192 9.29 16.27 8.63
N GLU A 193 9.56 15.04 9.05
CA GLU A 193 10.84 14.39 8.81
C GLU A 193 11.15 14.19 7.33
N VAL A 194 10.17 14.10 6.44
CA VAL A 194 10.40 13.96 5.00
C VAL A 194 10.55 15.33 4.32
N TRP A 195 9.62 16.26 4.55
CA TRP A 195 9.53 17.50 3.79
C TRP A 195 10.14 18.72 4.48
N ASN A 196 10.28 18.70 5.81
CA ASN A 196 10.77 19.81 6.62
C ASN A 196 12.18 19.52 7.19
N LYS A 197 12.97 18.61 6.59
CA LYS A 197 14.39 18.45 6.94
C LYS A 197 15.07 19.80 6.79
N VAL A 198 15.36 20.46 7.91
CA VAL A 198 16.23 21.65 7.93
C VAL A 198 17.59 21.16 7.45
N VAL A 199 17.92 21.46 6.20
CA VAL A 199 19.26 21.24 5.66
C VAL A 199 20.17 22.23 6.38
N ASN A 200 20.75 21.81 7.50
CA ASN A 200 21.88 22.52 8.09
C ASN A 200 23.04 22.36 7.12
N HIS A 201 23.28 23.39 6.30
CA HIS A 201 24.48 23.56 5.49
C HIS A 201 25.68 23.93 6.38
#